data_AF-A0A967GWH8-F1
#
_entry.id   AF-A0A967GWH8-F1
#
_cell.length_a   1.000
_cell.length_b   1.000
_cell.length_c   1.000
_cell.angle_alpha   90.00
_cell.angle_beta   90.00
_cell.angle_gamma   90.00
#
_symmetry.space_group_name_H-M   'P 1'
#
loop_
_entity.id
_entity.type
_entity.pdbx_description
1 polymer ?
#
loop_
_entity_poly.entity_id
_entity_poly.type
_entity_poly.pdbx_seq_one_letter_code
_entity_poly.pdbx_strand_id
1 'polypeptide(L)' 'WHYQLVHHDIWDYDIAAHPILADVVVDGQHRQVVAQLTKQAFAYVFDRVTGEPIWPIVEREVPRSEVPGEWTSP' A
#
# COMPACT_ATOMS: atom_id res chain seq x y z
N TRP A 1 2.60 3.99 13.54
CA TRP A 1 1.70 2.96 13.01
C TRP A 1 2.47 2.13 11.98
N HIS A 2 1.94 0.99 11.56
CA HIS A 2 2.48 0.19 10.47
C HIS A 2 1.33 -0.39 9.64
N TYR A 3 1.58 -0.67 8.36
CA TYR A 3 0.65 -1.31 7.45
C TYR A 3 1.42 -2.23 6.51
N GLN A 4 0.95 -3.46 6.31
CA GLN A 4 1.57 -4.41 5.38
C GLN A 4 0.93 -4.26 3.99
N LEU A 5 1.68 -3.73 3.03
CA LEU A 5 1.19 -3.51 1.65
C LEU A 5 1.25 -4.78 0.79
N VAL A 6 2.21 -5.67 1.07
CA VAL A 6 2.38 -6.94 0.38
C VAL A 6 2.37 -8.05 1.43
N HIS A 7 1.33 -8.90 1.39
CA HIS A 7 1.13 -9.95 2.39
C HIS A 7 1.96 -11.20 2.10
N HIS A 8 2.14 -11.53 0.83
CA HIS A 8 3.02 -12.60 0.36
C HIS A 8 3.59 -12.22 -1.00
N ASP A 9 4.84 -11.79 -1.03
CA ASP A 9 5.49 -11.34 -2.26
C ASP A 9 6.09 -12.53 -3.02
N ILE A 10 5.76 -12.62 -4.31
CA ILE A 10 6.36 -13.59 -5.25
C ILE A 10 6.83 -12.91 -6.54
N TRP A 11 6.84 -11.57 -6.57
CA TRP A 11 7.09 -10.78 -7.78
C TRP A 11 8.05 -9.60 -7.60
N ASP A 12 8.81 -9.54 -6.50
CA ASP A 12 9.73 -8.44 -6.23
C ASP A 12 8.99 -7.10 -6.11
N TYR A 13 7.79 -7.10 -5.51
CA TYR A 13 6.99 -5.89 -5.30
C TYR A 13 7.46 -5.06 -4.10
N ASP A 14 8.75 -4.75 -4.10
CA ASP A 14 9.37 -3.93 -3.07
C ASP A 14 8.74 -2.54 -2.93
N ILE A 15 8.85 -2.04 -1.71
CA ILE A 15 8.67 -0.64 -1.36
C ILE A 15 10.01 0.08 -1.59
N ALA A 16 10.36 0.30 -2.86
CA ALA A 16 11.67 0.83 -3.24
C ALA A 16 11.85 2.34 -3.00
N ALA A 17 10.75 3.10 -3.00
CA ALA A 17 10.80 4.55 -2.84
C ALA A 17 10.77 4.95 -1.35
N HIS A 18 11.45 6.03 -0.99
CA HIS A 18 11.27 6.65 0.33
C HIS A 18 9.84 7.20 0.48
N PRO A 19 9.26 7.23 1.70
CA PRO A 19 7.97 7.86 1.92
C PRO A 19 8.01 9.36 1.65
N ILE A 20 6.95 9.91 1.03
CA ILE A 20 6.81 11.34 0.75
C ILE A 20 5.84 11.95 1.77
N LEU A 21 6.31 12.91 2.56
CA LEU A 21 5.46 13.69 3.46
C LEU A 21 4.94 14.94 2.74
N ALA A 22 3.63 15.19 2.83
CA ALA A 22 3.02 16.36 2.22
C ALA A 22 1.83 16.86 3.04
N ASP A 23 1.54 18.16 2.92
CA ASP A 23 0.27 18.75 3.36
C ASP A 23 -0.57 19.03 2.08
N VAL A 24 -1.75 18.41 1.99
CA VAL A 24 -2.59 18.43 0.78
C VAL A 24 -4.05 18.72 1.14
N VAL A 25 -4.86 19.07 0.14
CA VAL A 25 -6.32 19.15 0.28
C VAL A 25 -6.95 17.93 -0.37
N VAL A 26 -7.68 17.14 0.42
CA VAL A 26 -8.45 15.97 -0.04
C VAL A 26 -9.90 16.19 0.35
N ASP A 27 -10.82 16.11 -0.62
CA ASP A 27 -12.26 16.33 -0.41
C ASP A 27 -12.58 17.65 0.34
N GLY A 28 -11.84 18.71 0.04
CA GLY A 28 -11.99 20.03 0.67
C GLY A 28 -11.41 20.16 2.08
N GLN A 29 -10.78 19.11 2.61
CA GLN A 29 -10.15 19.11 3.93
C GLN A 29 -8.62 19.12 3.82
N HIS A 30 -7.97 19.95 4.63
CA HIS A 30 -6.52 19.91 4.78
C HIS A 30 -6.10 18.63 5.51
N ARG A 31 -5.18 17.87 4.91
CA ARG A 31 -4.68 16.59 5.43
C ARG A 31 -3.16 16.58 5.40
N GLN A 32 -2.56 16.05 6.48
CA GLN A 32 -1.14 15.79 6.55
C GLN A 32 -0.91 14.32 6.22
N VAL A 33 -0.30 14.05 5.06
CA VAL A 33 -0.23 12.71 4.51
C VAL A 33 1.20 12.19 4.42
N VAL A 34 1.31 10.87 4.39
CA VAL A 34 2.48 10.18 3.86
C VAL A 34 2.02 9.36 2.65
N ALA A 35 2.71 9.52 1.53
CA ALA A 35 2.48 8.75 0.31
C ALA A 35 3.66 7.79 0.08
N GLN A 36 3.35 6.52 -0.11
CA GLN A 36 4.30 5.46 -0.39
C GLN A 36 4.09 4.95 -1.82
N LEU A 37 5.09 5.20 -2.68
CA LEU A 37 5.13 4.64 -4.02
C LEU A 37 5.77 3.25 -3.98
N THR A 38 5.24 2.31 -4.75
CA THR A 38 5.66 0.90 -4.73
C THR A 38 5.84 0.35 -6.14
N LYS A 39 6.51 -0.79 -6.28
CA LYS A 39 6.61 -1.53 -7.54
C LYS A 39 5.29 -2.15 -8.00
N GLN A 40 4.24 -2.13 -7.18
CA GLN A 40 2.87 -2.56 -7.57
C GLN A 40 2.18 -1.56 -8.51
N ALA A 41 2.86 -0.47 -8.90
CA ALA A 41 2.31 0.65 -9.69
C ALA A 41 1.18 1.44 -8.98
N PHE A 42 1.06 1.29 -7.65
CA PHE A 42 0.13 2.06 -6.81
C PHE A 42 0.87 3.05 -5.90
N ALA A 43 0.18 4.15 -5.59
CA ALA A 43 0.53 5.06 -4.52
C ALA A 43 -0.40 4.81 -3.32
N TYR A 44 0.17 4.34 -2.20
CA TYR A 44 -0.57 4.14 -0.96
C TYR A 44 -0.45 5.39 -0.11
N VAL A 45 -1.57 5.98 0.29
CA VAL A 45 -1.59 7.27 0.98
C VAL A 45 -2.32 7.16 2.30
N PHE A 46 -1.68 7.61 3.37
CA PHE A 46 -2.16 7.52 4.74
C PHE A 46 -2.13 8.90 5.41
N ASP A 47 -3.00 9.11 6.40
CA ASP A 47 -2.76 10.14 7.40
C ASP A 47 -1.44 9.82 8.12
N ARG A 48 -0.48 10.76 8.09
CA ARG A 48 0.87 10.47 8.57
C ARG A 48 0.94 10.26 10.08
N VAL A 49 -0.04 10.73 10.84
CA VAL A 49 -0.08 10.64 12.30
C VAL A 49 -0.80 9.35 12.72
N THR A 50 -1.97 9.07 12.16
CA THR A 50 -2.81 7.94 12.59
C THR A 50 -2.49 6.64 11.84
N GLY A 51 -2.07 6.74 10.58
CA GLY A 51 -1.90 5.59 9.69
C GLY A 51 -3.19 5.12 9.03
N GLU A 52 -4.28 5.87 9.18
CA GLU A 52 -5.53 5.58 8.47
C GLU A 52 -5.36 5.88 6.98
N PRO A 53 -5.82 4.99 6.08
CA PRO A 53 -5.78 5.24 4.65
C PRO A 53 -6.61 6.47 4.27
N ILE A 54 -6.07 7.32 3.38
CA ILE A 54 -6.82 8.45 2.81
C ILE A 54 -7.91 7.95 1.85
N TRP A 55 -7.59 6.92 1.07
CA TRP A 55 -8.55 6.19 0.23
C TRP A 55 -8.56 4.71 0.59
N PRO A 56 -9.67 3.99 0.35
CA PRO A 56 -9.74 2.56 0.65
C PRO A 56 -8.64 1.76 -0.05
N ILE A 57 -7.94 0.94 0.73
CA ILE A 57 -7.00 -0.08 0.22
C ILE A 57 -7.77 -1.40 0.20
N VAL A 58 -8.08 -1.90 -1.00
CA VAL A 58 -8.95 -3.07 -1.19
C VAL A 58 -8.12 -4.25 -1.69
N GLU A 59 -8.06 -5.30 -0.90
CA GLU A 59 -7.52 -6.59 -1.32
C GLU A 59 -8.52 -7.36 -2.19
N ARG A 60 -8.02 -8.12 -3.17
CA ARG A 60 -8.84 -8.91 -4.10
C ARG A 60 -8.21 -10.27 -4.32
N GLU A 61 -9.05 -11.31 -4.34
CA GLU A 61 -8.60 -12.69 -4.58
C GLU A 61 -7.75 -12.76 -5.85
N VAL A 62 -6.63 -13.48 -5.74
CA VAL A 62 -5.72 -13.75 -6.85
C VAL A 62 -5.76 -15.23 -7.23
N PRO A 63 -5.38 -15.60 -8.47
CA PRO A 63 -5.19 -16.99 -8.84
C PRO A 63 -4.27 -17.71 -7.86
N ARG A 64 -4.63 -18.95 -7.49
CA ARG A 64 -3.80 -19.79 -6.61
C ARG A 64 -2.60 -20.34 -7.38
N SER A 65 -1.42 -20.34 -6.73
CA SER A 65 -0.22 -20.94 -7.31
C SER A 65 -0.38 -22.44 -7.50
N GLU A 66 0.17 -22.97 -8.60
CA GLU A 66 0.27 -24.41 -8.85
C GLU A 66 1.64 -24.99 -8.42
N VAL A 67 2.57 -24.13 -8.00
CA VAL A 67 3.91 -24.55 -7.57
C VAL A 67 3.83 -25.24 -6.20
N PRO A 68 4.32 -26.48 -6.05
CA PRO A 68 4.26 -27.19 -4.77
C PRO A 68 4.95 -26.42 -3.64
N GLY A 69 4.22 -26.16 -2.56
CA GLY A 69 4.72 -25.45 -1.37
C GLY A 69 4.60 -23.92 -1.45
N GLU A 70 4.20 -23.36 -2.60
CA GLU A 70 3.92 -21.94 -2.79
C GLU A 70 2.46 -21.63 -2.43
N TRP A 71 2.18 -20.39 -2.07
CA TRP A 71 0.81 -19.87 -1.98
C TRP A 71 0.75 -18.46 -2.55
N THR A 72 -0.43 -17.96 -2.86
CA THR A 72 -0.65 -16.57 -3.30
C THR A 72 -1.55 -15.86 -2.31
N SER A 73 -1.47 -14.53 -2.25
CA SER A 73 -2.26 -13.70 -1.35
C SER A 73 -2.91 -12.55 -2.12
N PRO A 74 -4.12 -12.12 -1.74
CA PRO A 74 -5.02 -12.72 -0.74
C PRO A 74 -5.71 -14.02 -1.23
#